data_AF-A0A327HR57-F1
#
_entry.id   AF-A0A327HR57-F1
#
_cell.length_a   1.000
_cell.length_b   1.000
_cell.length_c   1.000
_cell.angle_alpha   90.00
_cell.angle_beta   90.00
_cell.angle_gamma   90.00
#
_symmetry.space_group_name_H-M   'P 1'
#
loop_
_entity.id
_entity.type
_entity.pdbx_description
1 polymer ?
#
loop_
_entity_poly.entity_id
_entity_poly.type
_entity_poly.pdbx_seq_one_letter_code
_entity_poly.pdbx_strand_id
1 'polypeptide(L)'
;MAIDYQSKRRLKSFQNRKVRESLPEFYTSEFPTLVTFLEKYYDFLDSADGTHAFGDDARQFFATKDIREMPSDLLNNLVSELAGGLNTGENFTDTRYALTRLAELARTKGSRFSLEEFFRLFFQQRAEVEYGKESIFKVGDSASQIGVESIKFIQNNALFQTFGLLIKTGLSVDTWSELYKKFVHPSGFFFSGQVVSDTEAISSPTAPIVLFDSSPGPSVISEASAPFSLPFVQLTSLIDSGGGNVRQSNLNELVSDYQNFSLSELDTTYHTVRQIITPNSFTFDDSSIRDSDENATPDFSLTLETMDNEIFTRRVTDSAF
;
A
#
# COMPACT_ATOMS: atom_id res chain seq x y z
N MET A 1 -9.66 15.67 -12.85
CA MET A 1 -10.82 16.60 -12.96
C MET A 1 -11.81 16.18 -11.89
N ALA A 2 -12.06 17.00 -10.86
CA ALA A 2 -13.05 16.66 -9.84
C ALA A 2 -14.44 16.73 -10.48
N ILE A 3 -15.24 15.67 -10.33
CA ILE A 3 -16.61 15.65 -10.84
C ILE A 3 -17.49 16.39 -9.82
N ASP A 4 -18.12 17.48 -10.25
CA ASP A 4 -19.11 18.18 -9.43
C ASP A 4 -20.48 17.47 -9.52
N TYR A 5 -20.89 16.86 -8.42
CA TYR A 5 -22.16 16.14 -8.28
C TYR A 5 -23.36 17.06 -7.95
N GLN A 6 -23.12 18.34 -7.68
CA GLN A 6 -24.14 19.36 -7.44
C GLN A 6 -24.42 20.24 -8.67
N SER A 7 -23.63 20.07 -9.74
CA SER A 7 -23.83 20.78 -11.00
C SER A 7 -25.21 20.50 -11.62
N LYS A 8 -25.98 21.56 -11.84
CA LYS A 8 -27.22 21.52 -12.63
C LYS A 8 -26.85 21.42 -14.10
N ARG A 9 -27.33 20.38 -14.77
CA ARG A 9 -26.97 20.09 -16.18
C ARG A 9 -27.97 20.64 -17.18
N ARG A 10 -29.19 20.98 -16.74
CA ARG A 10 -30.24 21.49 -17.61
C ARG A 10 -30.17 23.00 -17.78
N LEU A 11 -30.50 23.41 -18.99
CA LEU A 11 -30.72 24.80 -19.33
C LEU A 11 -31.91 25.34 -18.56
N LYS A 12 -31.81 26.60 -18.12
CA LYS A 12 -32.91 27.28 -17.43
C LYS A 12 -34.11 27.36 -18.37
N SER A 13 -35.29 26.98 -17.88
CA SER A 13 -36.52 27.15 -18.65
C SER A 13 -36.82 28.64 -18.80
N PHE A 14 -37.06 29.08 -20.03
CA PHE A 14 -37.53 30.43 -20.36
C PHE A 14 -39.03 30.46 -20.69
N GLN A 15 -39.74 29.36 -20.38
CA GLN A 15 -41.17 29.24 -20.62
C GLN A 15 -41.93 30.15 -19.65
N ASN A 16 -42.31 31.34 -20.11
CA ASN A 16 -43.12 32.29 -19.36
C ASN A 16 -44.56 32.26 -19.90
N ARG A 17 -45.55 32.33 -19.01
CA ARG A 17 -46.96 32.43 -19.45
C ARG A 17 -47.20 33.80 -20.04
N LYS A 18 -47.65 33.82 -21.29
CA LYS A 18 -47.92 35.05 -22.02
C LYS A 18 -49.42 35.36 -22.04
N VAL A 19 -49.90 35.92 -20.93
CA VAL A 19 -51.34 36.17 -20.71
C VAL A 19 -51.94 37.06 -21.80
N ARG A 20 -51.25 38.15 -22.16
CA ARG A 20 -51.69 39.08 -23.21
C ARG A 20 -51.81 38.45 -24.60
N GLU A 21 -50.92 37.51 -24.95
CA GLU A 21 -50.96 36.84 -26.25
C GLU A 21 -52.03 35.75 -26.31
N SER A 22 -52.46 35.22 -25.15
CA SER A 22 -53.45 34.15 -25.06
C SER A 22 -54.91 34.63 -25.04
N LEU A 23 -55.15 35.91 -24.77
CA LEU A 23 -56.48 36.50 -24.69
C LEU A 23 -56.83 37.22 -26.01
N PRO A 24 -58.11 37.20 -26.44
CA PRO A 24 -58.56 38.03 -27.56
C PRO A 24 -58.30 39.52 -27.32
N GLU A 25 -57.98 40.28 -28.37
CA GLU A 25 -57.64 41.72 -28.30
C GLU A 25 -58.72 42.59 -27.62
N PHE A 26 -59.98 42.18 -27.70
CA PHE A 26 -61.08 42.86 -27.00
C PHE A 26 -60.84 43.00 -25.48
N TYR A 27 -60.28 41.97 -24.84
CA TYR A 27 -60.00 42.01 -23.40
C TYR A 27 -58.78 42.87 -23.06
N THR A 28 -57.83 43.01 -23.99
CA THR A 28 -56.64 43.85 -23.78
C THR A 28 -56.96 45.33 -23.93
N SER A 29 -57.95 45.69 -24.75
CA SER A 29 -58.40 47.07 -24.93
C SER A 29 -59.44 47.50 -23.89
N GLU A 30 -60.49 46.71 -23.67
CA GLU A 30 -61.63 47.14 -22.84
C GLU A 30 -61.47 46.81 -21.35
N PHE A 31 -60.69 45.78 -21.01
CA PHE A 31 -60.57 45.27 -19.63
C PHE A 31 -59.12 45.17 -19.14
N PRO A 32 -58.35 46.28 -19.08
CA PRO A 32 -56.94 46.24 -18.71
C PRO A 32 -56.70 45.76 -17.26
N THR A 33 -57.61 46.06 -16.33
CA THR A 33 -57.51 45.63 -14.92
C THR A 33 -57.62 44.12 -14.77
N LEU A 34 -58.47 43.48 -15.58
CA LEU A 34 -58.61 42.02 -15.62
C LEU A 34 -57.33 41.37 -16.14
N VAL A 35 -56.73 41.93 -17.19
CA VAL A 35 -55.45 41.42 -17.74
C VAL A 35 -54.35 41.49 -16.68
N THR A 36 -54.20 42.62 -15.98
CA THR A 36 -53.22 42.76 -14.90
C THR A 36 -53.49 41.80 -13.74
N PHE A 37 -54.75 41.58 -13.39
CA PHE A 37 -55.12 40.57 -12.38
C PHE A 37 -54.68 39.17 -12.82
N LEU A 38 -54.95 38.78 -14.07
CA LEU A 38 -54.55 37.47 -14.59
C LEU A 38 -53.03 37.32 -14.65
N GLU A 39 -52.30 38.35 -15.06
CA GLU A 39 -50.83 38.37 -15.01
C GLU A 39 -50.33 38.10 -13.58
N LYS A 40 -50.83 38.84 -12.59
CA LYS A 40 -50.44 38.65 -11.18
C LYS A 40 -50.87 37.30 -10.61
N TYR A 41 -52.02 36.78 -11.02
CA TYR A 41 -52.49 35.46 -10.63
C TYR A 41 -51.56 34.36 -11.17
N TYR A 42 -51.14 34.46 -12.42
CA TYR A 42 -50.20 33.51 -13.01
C TYR A 42 -48.77 33.66 -12.46
N ASP A 43 -48.32 34.88 -12.16
CA ASP A 43 -47.06 35.13 -11.43
C ASP A 43 -47.08 34.46 -10.05
N PHE A 44 -48.22 34.54 -9.34
CA PHE A 44 -48.40 33.84 -8.07
C PHE A 44 -48.37 32.32 -8.25
N LEU A 45 -49.07 31.78 -9.25
CA LEU A 45 -49.05 30.34 -9.54
C LEU A 45 -47.67 29.80 -9.90
N ASP A 46 -46.84 30.61 -10.55
CA ASP A 46 -45.46 30.27 -10.93
C ASP A 46 -44.42 30.68 -9.87
N SER A 47 -44.85 31.19 -8.70
CA SER A 47 -43.94 31.53 -7.60
C SER A 47 -43.45 30.28 -6.87
N ALA A 48 -42.20 30.30 -6.35
CA ALA A 48 -41.62 29.14 -5.67
C ALA A 48 -42.10 28.95 -4.22
N ASP A 49 -42.49 30.04 -3.54
CA ASP A 49 -42.77 30.04 -2.09
C ASP A 49 -44.28 30.09 -1.75
N GLY A 50 -45.16 30.03 -2.75
CA GLY A 50 -46.60 30.11 -2.54
C GLY A 50 -47.20 28.79 -2.04
N THR A 51 -47.98 28.80 -0.97
CA THR A 51 -48.69 27.63 -0.40
C THR A 51 -49.62 26.89 -1.38
N HIS A 52 -49.97 27.53 -2.50
CA HIS A 52 -50.77 26.95 -3.59
C HIS A 52 -50.16 27.21 -4.97
N ALA A 53 -48.87 27.56 -5.02
CA ALA A 53 -48.16 27.76 -6.27
C ALA A 53 -47.59 26.40 -6.71
N PHE A 54 -48.03 25.92 -7.88
CA PHE A 54 -47.63 24.61 -8.44
C PHE A 54 -47.02 24.76 -9.84
N GLY A 55 -47.02 25.97 -10.40
CA GLY A 55 -46.58 26.23 -11.75
C GLY A 55 -45.10 25.97 -11.96
N ASP A 56 -44.26 26.36 -10.99
CA ASP A 56 -42.82 26.09 -11.03
C ASP A 56 -42.54 24.59 -10.83
N ASP A 57 -43.18 23.94 -9.85
CA ASP A 57 -43.08 22.50 -9.62
C ASP A 57 -43.44 21.68 -10.87
N ALA A 58 -44.53 22.06 -11.56
CA ALA A 58 -44.96 21.40 -12.79
C ALA A 58 -43.91 21.53 -13.91
N ARG A 59 -43.24 22.69 -14.01
CA ARG A 59 -42.15 22.90 -14.99
C ARG A 59 -40.87 22.17 -14.58
N GLN A 60 -40.61 22.06 -13.28
CA GLN A 60 -39.44 21.42 -12.72
C GLN A 60 -39.63 19.91 -12.50
N PHE A 61 -40.73 19.32 -12.94
CA PHE A 61 -41.01 17.89 -12.77
C PHE A 61 -39.88 16.96 -13.26
N PHE A 62 -39.22 17.31 -14.37
CA PHE A 62 -38.08 16.52 -14.82
C PHE A 62 -36.83 16.74 -13.93
N ALA A 63 -36.69 17.90 -13.30
CA ALA A 63 -35.63 18.24 -12.35
C ALA A 63 -35.82 17.54 -11.01
N THR A 64 -37.06 17.41 -10.54
CA THR A 64 -37.36 16.64 -9.33
C THR A 64 -37.06 15.14 -9.47
N LYS A 65 -37.01 14.60 -10.70
CA LYS A 65 -36.64 13.20 -10.94
C LYS A 65 -35.14 12.95 -11.11
N ASP A 66 -34.35 13.97 -11.42
CA ASP A 66 -32.91 13.81 -11.64
C ASP A 66 -32.14 13.89 -10.32
N ILE A 67 -31.37 12.85 -9.98
CA ILE A 67 -30.57 12.77 -8.75
C ILE A 67 -29.67 14.00 -8.56
N ARG A 68 -29.18 14.61 -9.64
CA ARG A 68 -28.27 15.77 -9.57
C ARG A 68 -28.99 17.10 -9.35
N GLU A 69 -30.24 17.22 -9.80
CA GLU A 69 -30.99 18.48 -9.80
C GLU A 69 -32.13 18.53 -8.78
N MET A 70 -32.57 17.36 -8.31
CA MET A 70 -33.70 17.23 -7.39
C MET A 70 -33.52 18.09 -6.14
N PRO A 71 -34.54 18.82 -5.66
CA PRO A 71 -34.47 19.57 -4.41
C PRO A 71 -34.00 18.71 -3.23
N SER A 72 -33.29 19.32 -2.27
CA SER A 72 -32.76 18.61 -1.09
C SER A 72 -33.82 17.84 -0.32
N ASP A 73 -35.01 18.41 -0.25
CA ASP A 73 -36.13 17.90 0.56
C ASP A 73 -36.68 16.59 0.00
N LEU A 74 -36.53 16.37 -1.31
CA LEU A 74 -36.97 15.17 -2.01
C LEU A 74 -35.88 14.10 -2.13
N LEU A 75 -34.62 14.41 -1.79
CA LEU A 75 -33.51 13.43 -1.84
C LEU A 75 -33.76 12.22 -0.97
N ASN A 76 -34.32 12.42 0.23
CA ASN A 76 -34.60 11.32 1.15
C ASN A 76 -35.64 10.33 0.60
N ASN A 77 -36.58 10.78 -0.24
CA ASN A 77 -37.53 9.88 -0.89
C ASN A 77 -36.80 8.91 -1.82
N LEU A 78 -35.88 9.42 -2.64
CA LEU A 78 -35.08 8.58 -3.55
C LEU A 78 -34.12 7.67 -2.78
N VAL A 79 -33.56 8.14 -1.66
CA VAL A 79 -32.77 7.29 -0.76
C VAL A 79 -33.61 6.14 -0.23
N SER A 80 -34.84 6.40 0.20
CA SER A 80 -35.72 5.35 0.74
C SER A 80 -36.06 4.28 -0.31
N GLU A 81 -36.29 4.70 -1.56
CA GLU A 81 -36.57 3.81 -2.69
C GLU A 81 -35.35 2.98 -3.09
N LEU A 82 -34.20 3.64 -3.29
CA LEU A 82 -33.01 3.01 -3.85
C LEU A 82 -32.21 2.22 -2.81
N ALA A 83 -32.24 2.67 -1.55
CA ALA A 83 -31.49 2.07 -0.46
C ALA A 83 -32.32 1.08 0.37
N GLY A 84 -33.42 0.56 -0.19
CA GLY A 84 -34.16 -0.56 0.39
C GLY A 84 -34.64 -0.33 1.83
N GLY A 85 -35.00 0.91 2.20
CA GLY A 85 -35.51 1.25 3.53
C GLY A 85 -34.52 1.95 4.47
N LEU A 86 -33.49 2.62 3.95
CA LEU A 86 -32.86 3.73 4.70
C LEU A 86 -33.78 4.95 4.62
N ASN A 87 -34.17 5.50 5.76
CA ASN A 87 -35.12 6.63 5.81
C ASN A 87 -34.46 7.96 5.41
N THR A 88 -33.15 8.10 5.65
CA THR A 88 -32.41 9.35 5.39
C THR A 88 -31.05 9.07 4.77
N GLY A 89 -30.55 10.03 4.00
CA GLY A 89 -29.21 10.00 3.40
C GLY A 89 -28.08 10.50 4.31
N GLU A 90 -28.34 10.78 5.59
CA GLU A 90 -27.41 11.46 6.51
C GLU A 90 -26.10 10.67 6.75
N ASN A 91 -26.12 9.36 6.53
CA ASN A 91 -24.94 8.51 6.66
C ASN A 91 -23.91 8.74 5.53
N PHE A 92 -24.28 9.43 4.45
CA PHE A 92 -23.41 9.69 3.32
C PHE A 92 -22.83 11.10 3.39
N THR A 93 -21.55 11.25 3.01
CA THR A 93 -20.91 12.57 2.89
C THR A 93 -21.56 13.44 1.81
N ASP A 94 -21.96 12.80 0.70
CA ASP A 94 -22.72 13.41 -0.39
C ASP A 94 -23.81 12.43 -0.81
N THR A 95 -25.06 12.80 -0.54
CA THR A 95 -26.24 11.99 -0.84
C THR A 95 -26.44 11.79 -2.34
N ARG A 96 -26.16 12.80 -3.17
CA ARG A 96 -26.34 12.71 -4.64
C ARG A 96 -25.31 11.78 -5.26
N TYR A 97 -24.06 11.89 -4.78
CA TYR A 97 -23.01 10.96 -5.14
C TYR A 97 -23.39 9.53 -4.74
N ALA A 98 -23.83 9.34 -3.49
CA ALA A 98 -24.20 8.03 -2.98
C ALA A 98 -25.35 7.40 -3.76
N LEU A 99 -26.39 8.16 -4.09
CA LEU A 99 -27.51 7.67 -4.90
C LEU A 99 -27.07 7.19 -6.29
N THR A 100 -26.15 7.91 -6.93
CA THR A 100 -25.59 7.48 -8.23
C THR A 100 -24.83 6.16 -8.07
N ARG A 101 -24.01 6.04 -7.01
CA ARG A 101 -23.21 4.85 -6.70
C ARG A 101 -24.07 3.66 -6.31
N LEU A 102 -25.14 3.86 -5.55
CA LEU A 102 -26.08 2.81 -5.16
C LEU A 102 -26.78 2.19 -6.37
N ALA A 103 -27.09 2.99 -7.40
CA ALA A 103 -27.65 2.46 -8.65
C ALA A 103 -26.63 1.59 -9.41
N GLU A 104 -25.36 1.98 -9.43
CA GLU A 104 -24.27 1.17 -10.01
C GLU A 104 -23.98 -0.10 -9.19
N LEU A 105 -24.03 0.01 -7.86
CA LEU A 105 -23.89 -1.09 -6.91
C LEU A 105 -24.99 -2.14 -7.12
N ALA A 106 -26.24 -1.70 -7.28
CA ALA A 106 -27.36 -2.60 -7.56
C ALA A 106 -27.16 -3.38 -8.87
N ARG A 107 -26.55 -2.77 -9.89
CA ARG A 107 -26.24 -3.42 -11.17
C ARG A 107 -25.07 -4.40 -11.07
N THR A 108 -24.09 -4.10 -10.24
CA THR A 108 -22.83 -4.86 -10.11
C THR A 108 -22.79 -5.75 -8.87
N LYS A 109 -23.94 -5.92 -8.20
CA LYS A 109 -24.09 -6.67 -6.95
C LYS A 109 -23.46 -8.07 -7.04
N GLY A 110 -22.71 -8.44 -6.01
CA GLY A 110 -22.03 -9.74 -5.92
C GLY A 110 -20.67 -9.81 -6.63
N SER A 111 -20.27 -8.77 -7.37
CA SER A 111 -18.89 -8.65 -7.86
C SER A 111 -17.93 -8.24 -6.72
N ARG A 112 -16.64 -8.59 -6.85
CA ARG A 112 -15.60 -8.11 -5.94
C ARG A 112 -15.61 -6.58 -5.82
N PHE A 113 -15.76 -5.90 -6.95
CA PHE A 113 -15.78 -4.45 -7.03
C PHE A 113 -16.94 -3.84 -6.22
N SER A 114 -18.16 -4.35 -6.38
CA SER A 114 -19.32 -3.89 -5.61
C SER A 114 -19.14 -4.08 -4.10
N LEU A 115 -18.47 -5.18 -3.71
CA LEU A 115 -18.15 -5.47 -2.32
C LEU A 115 -17.18 -4.43 -1.73
N GLU A 116 -16.09 -4.14 -2.42
CA GLU A 116 -15.12 -3.12 -2.00
C GLU A 116 -15.71 -1.70 -2.04
N GLU A 117 -16.56 -1.40 -3.03
CA GLU A 117 -17.23 -0.10 -3.18
C GLU A 117 -18.25 0.14 -2.06
N PHE A 118 -18.96 -0.89 -1.60
CA PHE A 118 -19.87 -0.77 -0.46
C PHE A 118 -19.18 -0.24 0.81
N PHE A 119 -18.01 -0.79 1.15
CA PHE A 119 -17.27 -0.33 2.33
C PHE A 119 -16.76 1.10 2.17
N ARG A 120 -16.35 1.48 0.96
CA ARG A 120 -15.93 2.85 0.65
C ARG A 120 -17.11 3.83 0.75
N LEU A 121 -18.29 3.43 0.29
CA LEU A 121 -19.46 4.29 0.23
C LEU A 121 -20.12 4.50 1.61
N PHE A 122 -20.29 3.43 2.38
CA PHE A 122 -21.02 3.47 3.66
C PHE A 122 -20.12 3.80 4.85
N PHE A 123 -18.86 3.36 4.81
CA PHE A 123 -17.97 3.44 5.97
C PHE A 123 -16.68 4.21 5.71
N GLN A 124 -16.48 4.70 4.49
CA GLN A 124 -15.24 5.38 4.07
C GLN A 124 -13.98 4.55 4.33
N GLN A 125 -14.12 3.22 4.36
CA GLN A 125 -13.02 2.30 4.59
C GLN A 125 -12.76 1.46 3.35
N ARG A 126 -11.49 1.08 3.18
CA ARG A 126 -11.12 0.09 2.18
C ARG A 126 -11.33 -1.30 2.78
N ALA A 127 -12.04 -2.15 2.05
CA ALA A 127 -12.10 -3.57 2.31
C ALA A 127 -11.27 -4.33 1.27
N GLU A 128 -10.74 -5.47 1.68
CA GLU A 128 -10.18 -6.46 0.77
C GLU A 128 -11.01 -7.74 0.83
N VAL A 129 -11.21 -8.36 -0.32
CA VAL A 129 -12.02 -9.57 -0.47
C VAL A 129 -11.15 -10.68 -1.02
N GLU A 130 -11.07 -11.77 -0.26
CA GLU A 130 -10.42 -13.00 -0.68
C GLU A 130 -11.45 -14.10 -0.87
N TYR A 131 -11.30 -14.86 -1.96
CA TYR A 131 -12.19 -15.97 -2.25
C TYR A 131 -11.66 -17.24 -1.59
N GLY A 132 -12.50 -17.89 -0.79
CA GLY A 132 -12.16 -19.15 -0.12
C GLY A 132 -11.70 -20.23 -1.09
N LYS A 133 -12.29 -20.28 -2.29
CA LYS A 133 -11.94 -21.22 -3.36
C LYS A 133 -10.48 -21.17 -3.81
N GLU A 134 -9.82 -20.01 -3.66
CA GLU A 134 -8.41 -19.82 -4.05
C GLU A 134 -7.45 -20.38 -3.00
N SER A 135 -7.92 -20.53 -1.76
CA SER A 135 -7.16 -21.04 -0.62
C SER A 135 -7.35 -22.55 -0.38
N ILE A 136 -8.16 -23.23 -1.21
CA ILE A 136 -8.43 -24.67 -1.07
C ILE A 136 -7.29 -25.50 -1.69
N PHE A 137 -6.89 -26.54 -0.97
CA PHE A 137 -5.98 -27.57 -1.47
C PHE A 137 -6.71 -28.51 -2.44
N LYS A 138 -6.19 -28.66 -3.66
CA LYS A 138 -6.75 -29.56 -4.69
C LYS A 138 -5.79 -30.73 -4.95
N VAL A 139 -6.32 -31.95 -4.90
CA VAL A 139 -5.54 -33.16 -5.19
C VAL A 139 -5.22 -33.23 -6.68
N GLY A 140 -3.95 -33.39 -7.04
CA GLY A 140 -3.48 -33.51 -8.42
C GLY A 140 -3.23 -32.18 -9.14
N ASP A 141 -3.35 -31.05 -8.45
CA ASP A 141 -3.00 -29.72 -8.98
C ASP A 141 -1.54 -29.38 -8.62
N SER A 142 -0.73 -28.98 -9.61
CA SER A 142 0.68 -28.63 -9.41
C SER A 142 0.88 -27.38 -8.55
N ALA A 143 -0.13 -26.50 -8.47
CA ALA A 143 -0.13 -25.32 -7.60
C ALA A 143 -0.52 -25.63 -6.14
N SER A 144 -1.05 -26.83 -5.88
CA SER A 144 -1.43 -27.30 -4.54
C SER A 144 -0.34 -28.20 -3.96
N GLN A 145 0.72 -27.59 -3.45
CA GLN A 145 1.82 -28.28 -2.78
C GLN A 145 1.66 -28.23 -1.26
N ILE A 146 2.27 -29.18 -0.56
CA ILE A 146 2.32 -29.19 0.91
C ILE A 146 3.65 -28.55 1.31
N GLY A 147 3.61 -27.42 2.02
CA GLY A 147 4.81 -26.74 2.51
C GLY A 147 4.56 -25.28 2.88
N VAL A 148 5.59 -24.62 3.42
CA VAL A 148 5.52 -23.20 3.82
C VAL A 148 5.30 -22.27 2.62
N GLU A 149 5.71 -22.70 1.43
CA GLU A 149 5.53 -21.96 0.18
C GLU A 149 4.10 -22.00 -0.37
N SER A 150 3.24 -22.90 0.14
CA SER A 150 1.85 -23.04 -0.32
C SER A 150 0.91 -23.28 0.87
N ILE A 151 0.35 -22.19 1.37
CA ILE A 151 -0.60 -22.23 2.49
C ILE A 151 -2.00 -22.48 1.93
N LYS A 152 -2.31 -23.77 1.70
CA LYS A 152 -3.64 -24.23 1.26
C LYS A 152 -4.33 -25.02 2.36
N PHE A 153 -5.66 -24.94 2.39
CA PHE A 153 -6.50 -25.54 3.42
C PHE A 153 -7.41 -26.63 2.85
N ILE A 154 -7.76 -27.60 3.69
CA ILE A 154 -8.78 -28.61 3.38
C ILE A 154 -10.16 -27.93 3.38
N GLN A 155 -11.05 -28.42 2.51
CA GLN A 155 -12.41 -27.91 2.42
C GLN A 155 -13.15 -28.04 3.75
N ASN A 156 -13.95 -27.03 4.09
CA ASN A 156 -14.84 -27.04 5.25
C ASN A 156 -16.25 -26.52 4.90
N ASN A 157 -17.16 -26.55 5.87
CA ASN A 157 -18.53 -26.05 5.72
C ASN A 157 -18.66 -24.52 5.92
N ALA A 158 -17.53 -23.79 5.89
CA ALA A 158 -17.45 -22.37 6.24
C ALA A 158 -16.69 -21.59 5.15
N LEU A 159 -15.49 -21.09 5.45
CA LEU A 159 -14.73 -20.24 4.52
C LEU A 159 -14.09 -21.02 3.36
N PHE A 160 -13.53 -22.19 3.62
CA PHE A 160 -12.75 -22.95 2.64
C PHE A 160 -13.67 -23.82 1.78
N GLN A 161 -14.48 -23.16 0.95
CA GLN A 161 -15.36 -23.78 -0.03
C GLN A 161 -15.52 -22.88 -1.26
N THR A 162 -16.15 -23.40 -2.32
CA THR A 162 -16.36 -22.67 -3.58
C THR A 162 -17.07 -21.33 -3.40
N PHE A 163 -18.03 -21.28 -2.47
CA PHE A 163 -18.86 -20.11 -2.17
C PHE A 163 -18.47 -19.40 -0.86
N GLY A 164 -17.20 -19.52 -0.45
CA GLY A 164 -16.65 -18.83 0.71
C GLY A 164 -16.03 -17.48 0.37
N LEU A 165 -16.31 -16.47 1.18
CA LEU A 165 -15.79 -15.10 1.07
C LEU A 165 -15.14 -14.69 2.39
N LEU A 166 -13.90 -14.21 2.34
CA LEU A 166 -13.24 -13.55 3.47
C LEU A 166 -13.17 -12.06 3.19
N ILE A 167 -13.72 -11.25 4.10
CA ILE A 167 -13.74 -9.80 4.01
C ILE A 167 -12.80 -9.25 5.08
N LYS A 168 -11.74 -8.57 4.67
CA LYS A 168 -10.75 -7.94 5.55
C LYS A 168 -11.03 -6.45 5.65
N THR A 169 -11.33 -5.96 6.85
CA THR A 169 -11.67 -4.55 7.11
C THR A 169 -11.18 -4.10 8.47
N GLY A 170 -10.98 -2.79 8.67
CA GLY A 170 -10.69 -2.23 10.00
C GLY A 170 -11.91 -2.15 10.93
N LEU A 171 -13.09 -2.55 10.47
CA LEU A 171 -14.35 -2.52 11.23
C LEU A 171 -14.75 -3.91 11.72
N SER A 172 -15.35 -3.94 12.91
CA SER A 172 -15.96 -5.15 13.46
C SER A 172 -17.08 -5.67 12.55
N VAL A 173 -17.20 -6.98 12.44
CA VAL A 173 -18.19 -7.66 11.59
C VAL A 173 -19.62 -7.26 11.96
N ASP A 174 -19.88 -7.03 13.25
CA ASP A 174 -21.21 -6.69 13.76
C ASP A 174 -21.70 -5.33 13.23
N THR A 175 -20.79 -4.39 12.95
CA THR A 175 -21.19 -3.03 12.53
C THR A 175 -21.72 -3.00 11.10
N TRP A 176 -21.24 -3.88 10.23
CA TRP A 176 -21.55 -3.84 8.79
C TRP A 176 -22.28 -5.07 8.26
N SER A 177 -22.30 -6.19 8.99
CA SER A 177 -22.83 -7.47 8.49
C SER A 177 -24.30 -7.41 8.05
N GLU A 178 -25.16 -6.68 8.77
CA GLU A 178 -26.58 -6.58 8.43
C GLU A 178 -26.80 -5.78 7.14
N LEU A 179 -26.17 -4.61 7.02
CA LEU A 179 -26.21 -3.79 5.82
C LEU A 179 -25.60 -4.55 4.64
N TYR A 180 -24.46 -5.20 4.84
CA TYR A 180 -23.80 -5.98 3.81
C TYR A 180 -24.69 -7.10 3.24
N LYS A 181 -25.37 -7.85 4.12
CA LYS A 181 -26.35 -8.88 3.74
C LYS A 181 -27.48 -8.32 2.88
N LYS A 182 -27.96 -7.13 3.20
CA LYS A 182 -29.06 -6.47 2.49
C LYS A 182 -28.63 -5.96 1.12
N PHE A 183 -27.48 -5.30 1.04
CA PHE A 183 -27.06 -4.56 -0.15
C PHE A 183 -26.26 -5.38 -1.15
N VAL A 184 -25.23 -6.09 -0.72
CA VAL A 184 -24.22 -6.63 -1.65
C VAL A 184 -24.10 -8.14 -1.61
N HIS A 185 -24.30 -8.77 -0.46
CA HIS A 185 -24.04 -10.19 -0.29
C HIS A 185 -24.94 -11.04 -1.22
N PRO A 186 -24.34 -11.96 -2.01
CA PRO A 186 -25.10 -12.92 -2.80
C PRO A 186 -25.69 -14.03 -1.91
N SER A 187 -26.94 -14.42 -2.19
CA SER A 187 -27.58 -15.52 -1.46
C SER A 187 -26.83 -16.84 -1.66
N GLY A 188 -26.72 -17.65 -0.60
CA GLY A 188 -26.09 -18.97 -0.65
C GLY A 188 -24.56 -18.98 -0.48
N PHE A 189 -23.92 -17.82 -0.41
CA PHE A 189 -22.50 -17.72 -0.08
C PHE A 189 -22.30 -17.67 1.45
N PHE A 190 -21.20 -18.22 1.92
CA PHE A 190 -20.73 -18.03 3.28
C PHE A 190 -19.73 -16.88 3.28
N PHE A 191 -19.89 -15.92 4.19
CA PHE A 191 -18.89 -14.89 4.41
C PHE A 191 -18.35 -14.94 5.84
N SER A 192 -17.07 -14.61 5.97
CA SER A 192 -16.41 -14.36 7.24
C SER A 192 -15.77 -12.98 7.19
N GLY A 193 -15.87 -12.23 8.29
CA GLY A 193 -15.16 -10.97 8.43
C GLY A 193 -13.91 -11.15 9.28
N GLN A 194 -12.80 -10.58 8.83
CA GLN A 194 -11.55 -10.51 9.57
C GLN A 194 -11.22 -9.03 9.83
N VAL A 195 -11.06 -8.70 11.10
CA VAL A 195 -10.65 -7.34 11.48
C VAL A 195 -9.13 -7.25 11.30
N VAL A 196 -8.69 -6.39 10.40
CA VAL A 196 -7.27 -6.11 10.16
C VAL A 196 -6.99 -4.69 10.63
N SER A 197 -6.01 -4.56 11.52
CA SER A 197 -5.53 -3.27 12.01
C SER A 197 -4.14 -3.04 11.44
N ASP A 198 -4.07 -2.29 10.35
CA ASP A 198 -2.79 -1.80 9.83
C ASP A 198 -2.41 -0.56 10.65
N THR A 199 -1.73 -0.77 11.77
CA THR A 199 -1.11 0.31 12.53
C THR A 199 0.39 0.12 12.47
N GLU A 200 1.09 1.11 11.90
CA GLU A 200 2.54 1.18 11.98
C GLU A 200 2.93 1.53 13.41
N ALA A 201 3.29 0.50 14.18
CA ALA A 201 3.86 0.70 15.50
C ALA A 201 5.37 0.93 15.35
N ILE A 202 5.83 2.13 15.73
CA ILE A 202 7.26 2.36 15.95
C ILE A 202 7.63 1.66 17.25
N SER A 203 8.03 0.39 17.15
CA SER A 203 8.70 -0.29 18.25
C SER A 203 10.15 0.17 18.27
N SER A 204 10.57 0.88 19.32
CA SER A 204 11.99 1.05 19.64
C SER A 204 12.41 -0.14 20.49
N PRO A 205 12.96 -1.24 19.92
CA PRO A 205 13.44 -2.35 20.72
C PRO A 205 14.49 -1.83 21.69
N THR A 206 14.16 -1.83 22.99
CA THR A 206 15.13 -1.52 24.03
C THR A 206 15.89 -2.81 24.29
N ALA A 207 17.18 -2.83 23.95
CA ALA A 207 18.02 -3.96 24.31
C ALA A 207 18.04 -4.14 25.84
N PRO A 208 18.01 -5.38 26.36
CA PRO A 208 18.16 -5.62 27.78
C PRO A 208 19.49 -5.03 28.28
N ILE A 209 19.49 -4.53 29.52
CA ILE A 209 20.71 -4.05 30.18
C ILE A 209 21.73 -5.19 30.18
N VAL A 210 22.86 -4.96 29.52
CA VAL A 210 24.01 -5.88 29.54
C VAL A 210 24.66 -5.77 30.92
N LEU A 211 24.51 -6.80 31.74
CA LEU A 211 25.28 -6.96 32.98
C LEU A 211 26.63 -7.56 32.60
N PHE A 212 27.69 -6.74 32.66
CA PHE A 212 29.04 -7.21 32.41
C PHE A 212 29.48 -8.20 33.50
N ASP A 213 30.02 -9.34 33.09
CA ASP A 213 30.67 -10.30 33.98
C ASP A 213 31.86 -9.62 34.68
N SER A 214 32.04 -9.93 35.98
CA SER A 214 33.12 -9.44 36.83
C SER A 214 34.53 -9.93 36.43
N SER A 215 34.63 -10.88 35.50
CA SER A 215 35.90 -11.32 34.92
C SER A 215 35.78 -11.60 33.42
N PRO A 216 35.69 -10.57 32.57
CA PRO A 216 35.72 -10.79 31.15
C PRO A 216 37.17 -11.09 30.75
N GLY A 217 37.37 -12.19 30.02
CA GLY A 217 38.46 -12.26 29.04
C GLY A 217 38.40 -11.05 28.08
N PRO A 218 39.38 -10.87 27.17
CA PRO A 218 39.68 -9.59 26.51
C PRO A 218 38.47 -8.65 26.35
N SER A 219 38.42 -7.60 27.17
CA SER A 219 37.29 -6.68 27.23
C SER A 219 37.38 -5.66 26.11
N VAL A 220 36.27 -5.44 25.40
CA VAL A 220 36.15 -4.37 24.41
C VAL A 220 36.15 -3.03 25.15
N ILE A 221 37.25 -2.29 25.00
CA ILE A 221 37.50 -1.02 25.72
C ILE A 221 36.87 0.18 24.98
N SER A 222 36.64 0.02 23.68
CA SER A 222 36.08 1.02 22.79
C SER A 222 35.58 0.33 21.52
N GLU A 223 34.45 0.80 21.01
CA GLU A 223 33.94 0.47 19.69
C GLU A 223 34.03 1.73 18.82
N ALA A 224 34.56 1.59 17.61
CA ALA A 224 34.56 2.64 16.60
C ALA A 224 33.74 2.15 15.40
N SER A 225 32.55 2.73 15.22
CA SER A 225 31.71 2.47 14.05
C SER A 225 32.09 3.46 12.96
N ALA A 226 32.52 2.95 11.80
CA ALA A 226 32.78 3.76 10.62
C ALA A 226 31.89 3.27 9.47
N PRO A 227 30.84 4.02 9.08
CA PRO A 227 29.98 3.64 7.98
C PRO A 227 30.68 3.91 6.64
N PHE A 228 31.24 2.87 6.03
CA PHE A 228 31.81 2.95 4.69
C PHE A 228 30.79 2.46 3.67
N SER A 229 30.31 3.36 2.82
CA SER A 229 29.39 3.06 1.72
C SER A 229 30.02 3.44 0.38
N LEU A 230 31.04 2.68 -0.03
CA LEU A 230 31.61 2.76 -1.37
C LEU A 230 31.68 1.34 -1.96
N PRO A 231 31.05 1.06 -3.10
CA PRO A 231 31.26 -0.21 -3.80
C PRO A 231 32.69 -0.23 -4.41
N PHE A 232 33.33 -1.41 -4.40
CA PHE A 232 34.63 -1.71 -5.02
C PHE A 232 35.92 -1.20 -4.32
N VAL A 233 35.97 -1.15 -2.99
CA VAL A 233 37.23 -0.89 -2.24
C VAL A 233 37.54 -2.02 -1.25
N GLN A 234 38.80 -2.44 -1.17
CA GLN A 234 39.26 -3.40 -0.16
C GLN A 234 39.48 -2.68 1.17
N LEU A 235 38.81 -3.16 2.22
CA LEU A 235 38.85 -2.54 3.53
C LEU A 235 40.11 -2.99 4.29
N THR A 236 40.99 -2.05 4.59
CA THR A 236 42.20 -2.29 5.38
C THR A 236 42.14 -1.56 6.71
N SER A 237 42.66 -2.19 7.77
CA SER A 237 42.82 -1.60 9.10
C SER A 237 44.29 -1.52 9.49
N LEU A 238 44.64 -0.47 10.23
CA LEU A 238 45.96 -0.28 10.81
C LEU A 238 45.92 -0.70 12.29
N ILE A 239 46.54 -1.83 12.61
CA ILE A 239 46.65 -2.31 13.99
C ILE A 239 48.02 -1.90 14.54
N ASP A 240 48.03 -1.00 15.53
CA ASP A 240 49.24 -0.61 16.26
C ASP A 240 49.67 -1.74 17.20
N SER A 241 50.87 -2.28 16.96
CA SER A 241 51.45 -3.36 17.75
C SER A 241 52.52 -2.80 18.69
N GLY A 242 52.10 -1.96 19.64
CA GLY A 242 52.88 -1.63 20.85
C GLY A 242 54.32 -1.17 20.57
N GLY A 243 54.49 -0.25 19.60
CA GLY A 243 55.80 0.32 19.24
C GLY A 243 56.57 -0.42 18.14
N GLY A 244 56.01 -1.49 17.56
CA GLY A 244 56.48 -2.13 16.33
C GLY A 244 55.71 -1.69 15.08
N ASN A 245 56.15 -2.14 13.90
CA ASN A 245 55.54 -1.85 12.60
C ASN A 245 54.00 -1.97 12.64
N VAL A 246 53.32 -0.95 12.12
CA VAL A 246 51.86 -0.90 11.99
C VAL A 246 51.43 -2.02 11.05
N ARG A 247 50.56 -2.92 11.51
CA ARG A 247 50.04 -4.01 10.68
C ARG A 247 48.89 -3.50 9.85
N GLN A 248 48.98 -3.60 8.52
CA GLN A 248 47.84 -3.40 7.63
C GLN A 248 47.14 -4.76 7.49
N SER A 249 45.89 -4.89 7.93
CA SER A 249 45.14 -6.14 7.83
C SER A 249 43.90 -5.99 6.95
N ASN A 250 43.62 -6.97 6.10
CA ASN A 250 42.35 -7.07 5.40
C ASN A 250 41.24 -7.41 6.41
N LEU A 251 40.16 -6.63 6.42
CA LEU A 251 39.04 -6.84 7.35
C LEU A 251 37.96 -7.81 6.82
N ASN A 252 38.02 -8.17 5.53
CA ASN A 252 37.02 -9.04 4.90
C ASN A 252 37.43 -10.51 4.85
N GLU A 253 38.63 -10.85 5.29
CA GLU A 253 39.16 -12.20 5.19
C GLU A 253 38.69 -13.05 6.36
N LEU A 254 37.85 -14.04 6.07
CA LEU A 254 37.21 -14.86 7.08
C LEU A 254 38.03 -16.12 7.33
N VAL A 255 38.23 -16.48 8.60
CA VAL A 255 38.87 -17.74 8.99
C VAL A 255 38.13 -18.96 8.40
N SER A 256 36.83 -18.84 8.13
CA SER A 256 36.02 -19.88 7.49
C SER A 256 36.56 -20.32 6.13
N ASP A 257 37.19 -19.40 5.38
CA ASP A 257 37.61 -19.65 4.01
C ASP A 257 38.80 -20.62 3.99
N TYR A 258 39.57 -20.65 5.08
CA TYR A 258 40.72 -21.54 5.27
C TYR A 258 40.41 -22.84 6.01
N GLN A 259 39.19 -23.03 6.53
CA GLN A 259 38.85 -24.19 7.38
C GLN A 259 38.95 -25.55 6.67
N ASN A 260 38.84 -25.54 5.34
CA ASN A 260 38.89 -26.76 4.52
C ASN A 260 40.29 -27.09 4.01
N PHE A 261 41.30 -26.26 4.29
CA PHE A 261 42.68 -26.49 3.89
C PHE A 261 43.48 -27.05 5.07
N SER A 262 44.32 -28.04 4.80
CA SER A 262 45.29 -28.53 5.77
C SER A 262 46.41 -27.49 5.97
N LEU A 263 47.05 -27.52 7.13
CA LEU A 263 48.21 -26.65 7.41
C LEU A 263 49.34 -26.81 6.38
N SER A 264 49.53 -28.04 5.87
CA SER A 264 50.50 -28.32 4.80
C SER A 264 50.12 -27.71 3.45
N GLU A 265 48.83 -27.55 3.16
CA GLU A 265 48.36 -26.89 1.94
C GLU A 265 48.47 -25.37 2.06
N LEU A 266 48.18 -24.80 3.25
CA LEU A 266 48.36 -23.37 3.51
C LEU A 266 49.84 -22.97 3.46
N ASP A 267 50.74 -23.81 3.99
CA ASP A 267 52.19 -23.60 3.96
C ASP A 267 52.79 -23.62 2.54
N THR A 268 52.02 -23.97 1.50
CA THR A 268 52.49 -23.81 0.10
C THR A 268 52.47 -22.36 -0.38
N THR A 269 51.73 -21.47 0.28
CA THR A 269 51.60 -20.05 -0.07
C THR A 269 51.86 -19.11 1.11
N TYR A 270 51.44 -19.50 2.31
CA TYR A 270 51.53 -18.71 3.52
C TYR A 270 52.29 -19.47 4.62
N HIS A 271 53.54 -19.09 4.84
CA HIS A 271 54.42 -19.71 5.84
C HIS A 271 54.17 -19.19 7.26
N THR A 272 53.54 -18.02 7.38
CA THR A 272 53.12 -17.47 8.67
C THR A 272 51.68 -16.96 8.63
N VAL A 273 51.02 -16.99 9.79
CA VAL A 273 49.68 -16.40 9.97
C VAL A 273 49.67 -14.90 9.63
N ARG A 274 50.83 -14.24 9.70
CA ARG A 274 50.98 -12.84 9.31
C ARG A 274 50.78 -12.64 7.80
N GLN A 275 51.24 -13.57 6.97
CA GLN A 275 51.12 -13.46 5.52
C GLN A 275 49.68 -13.70 5.03
N ILE A 276 48.89 -14.49 5.78
CA ILE A 276 47.47 -14.71 5.49
C ILE A 276 46.71 -13.39 5.59
N ILE A 277 46.84 -12.67 6.72
CA ILE A 277 46.07 -11.45 6.98
C ILE A 277 46.58 -10.19 6.24
N THR A 278 47.64 -10.33 5.43
CA THR A 278 48.24 -9.22 4.69
C THR A 278 47.39 -8.89 3.46
N PRO A 279 47.04 -7.62 3.21
CA PRO A 279 46.22 -7.24 2.05
C PRO A 279 46.99 -7.23 0.72
N ASN A 280 48.33 -7.35 0.74
CA ASN A 280 49.15 -7.35 -0.47
C ASN A 280 49.03 -8.68 -1.23
N SER A 281 49.04 -8.62 -2.56
CA SER A 281 49.32 -9.82 -3.35
C SER A 281 50.68 -10.44 -3.02
N PHE A 282 50.74 -11.75 -3.20
CA PHE A 282 51.98 -12.51 -3.11
C PHE A 282 52.98 -12.10 -4.21
N THR A 283 54.25 -12.36 -3.96
CA THR A 283 55.33 -12.13 -4.95
C THR A 283 56.14 -13.40 -5.17
N PHE A 284 56.72 -13.56 -6.35
CA PHE A 284 57.64 -14.68 -6.65
C PHE A 284 59.09 -14.40 -6.23
N ASP A 285 59.31 -13.42 -5.36
CA ASP A 285 60.63 -13.04 -4.88
C ASP A 285 61.02 -13.93 -3.69
N ASP A 286 61.76 -15.00 -3.95
CA ASP A 286 62.26 -15.95 -2.94
C ASP A 286 63.69 -15.59 -2.48
N SER A 287 64.05 -14.29 -2.53
CA SER A 287 65.37 -13.82 -2.09
C SER A 287 65.49 -13.71 -0.56
N SER A 288 64.37 -13.68 0.15
CA SER A 288 64.29 -13.63 1.61
C SER A 288 64.08 -15.02 2.23
N ILE A 289 64.38 -15.17 3.53
CA ILE A 289 64.00 -16.37 4.27
C ILE A 289 62.48 -16.35 4.41
N ARG A 290 61.79 -17.27 3.72
CA ARG A 290 60.33 -17.41 3.57
C ARG A 290 59.46 -17.16 4.83
N ASP A 291 59.96 -17.51 6.02
CA ASP A 291 59.29 -17.34 7.33
C ASP A 291 59.45 -15.92 7.93
N SER A 292 60.39 -15.13 7.41
CA SER A 292 60.73 -13.79 7.91
C SER A 292 60.20 -12.64 7.05
N ASP A 293 59.59 -12.94 5.90
CA ASP A 293 59.07 -11.92 4.98
C ASP A 293 57.62 -11.53 5.30
N GLU A 294 57.29 -10.26 5.09
CA GLU A 294 55.94 -9.71 5.28
C GLU A 294 55.00 -10.11 4.13
N ASN A 295 55.57 -10.47 2.97
CA ASN A 295 54.84 -10.88 1.77
C ASN A 295 54.77 -12.41 1.65
N ALA A 296 53.63 -12.91 1.18
CA ALA A 296 53.44 -14.32 0.83
C ALA A 296 54.24 -14.67 -0.44
N THR A 297 54.77 -15.89 -0.50
CA THR A 297 55.57 -16.42 -1.62
C THR A 297 55.06 -17.82 -1.99
N PRO A 298 54.24 -17.98 -3.03
CA PRO A 298 53.74 -19.29 -3.41
C PRO A 298 54.86 -20.14 -4.01
N ASP A 299 54.87 -21.41 -3.65
CA ASP A 299 55.43 -22.44 -4.53
C ASP A 299 54.61 -22.43 -5.83
N PHE A 300 55.09 -22.99 -6.95
CA PHE A 300 54.44 -22.89 -8.28
C PHE A 300 52.97 -23.40 -8.37
N SER A 301 52.37 -23.82 -7.25
CA SER A 301 50.95 -24.12 -7.05
C SER A 301 50.10 -22.85 -6.84
N LEU A 302 49.18 -22.57 -7.76
CA LEU A 302 48.20 -21.46 -7.69
C LEU A 302 46.83 -21.92 -7.17
N THR A 303 46.81 -22.82 -6.18
CA THR A 303 45.57 -23.49 -5.71
C THR A 303 44.77 -22.66 -4.73
N LEU A 304 45.41 -21.70 -4.05
CA LEU A 304 44.82 -20.96 -2.93
C LEU A 304 44.40 -19.53 -3.32
N GLU A 305 45.24 -18.83 -4.09
CA GLU A 305 45.05 -17.42 -4.45
C GLU A 305 45.36 -17.14 -5.93
N THR A 306 44.71 -16.12 -6.50
CA THR A 306 44.93 -15.63 -7.86
C THR A 306 45.78 -14.34 -7.86
N MET A 307 46.44 -14.03 -8.98
CA MET A 307 47.38 -12.89 -9.09
C MET A 307 46.71 -11.52 -9.27
N ASP A 308 45.40 -11.41 -9.02
CA ASP A 308 44.62 -10.21 -9.28
C ASP A 308 44.52 -9.26 -8.07
N ASN A 309 45.16 -9.59 -6.94
CA ASN A 309 45.22 -8.73 -5.76
C ASN A 309 46.20 -7.56 -5.93
N GLU A 310 45.79 -6.36 -5.48
CA GLU A 310 46.62 -5.15 -5.53
C GLU A 310 47.69 -5.14 -4.42
N ILE A 311 48.79 -4.39 -4.62
CA ILE A 311 49.85 -4.21 -3.60
C ILE A 311 49.65 -2.85 -2.94
N PHE A 312 49.41 -2.84 -1.63
CA PHE A 312 49.09 -1.64 -0.85
C PHE A 312 50.28 -1.04 -0.09
N THR A 313 51.32 -1.84 0.18
CA THR A 313 52.54 -1.33 0.80
C THR A 313 53.45 -0.66 -0.24
N ARG A 314 53.87 0.58 0.03
CA ARG A 314 54.88 1.26 -0.80
C ARG A 314 56.17 0.41 -0.81
N ARG A 315 56.63 -0.01 -1.98
CA ARG A 315 58.01 -0.50 -2.12
C ARG A 315 58.92 0.70 -1.88
N VAL A 316 59.61 0.73 -0.75
CA VAL A 316 60.81 1.55 -0.65
C VAL A 316 61.82 0.82 -1.51
N THR A 317 62.16 1.38 -2.67
CA THR A 317 63.15 0.79 -3.57
C THR A 317 64.46 0.63 -2.81
N ASP A 318 64.86 -0.61 -2.53
CA ASP A 318 66.23 -0.94 -2.10
C ASP A 318 67.17 -0.92 -3.31
N SER A 319 67.21 0.23 -3.98
CA SER A 319 68.17 0.53 -5.05
C SER A 319 68.80 1.90 -4.81
N ALA A 320 69.04 2.19 -3.53
CA ALA A 320 69.85 3.30 -3.07
C ALA A 320 70.97 2.77 -2.16
N PHE A 321 71.83 1.95 -2.76
CA PHE A 321 73.28 2.03 -2.60
C PHE A 321 73.91 2.00 -3.99
#